data_AF-A0A5B8LL73-F1
#
_entry.id   AF-A0A5B8LL73-F1
#
_cell.length_a   1.000
_cell.length_b   1.000
_cell.length_c   1.000
_cell.angle_alpha   90.00
_cell.angle_beta   90.00
_cell.angle_gamma   90.00
#
_symmetry.space_group_name_H-M   'P 1'
#
loop_
_entity.id
_entity.type
_entity.pdbx_description
1 polymer ?
#
loop_
_entity_poly.entity_id
_entity_poly.type
_entity_poly.pdbx_seq_one_letter_code
_entity_poly.pdbx_strand_id
1 'polypeptide(L)'
;MSNPSQRRDSHGRFKPDHRTRNLAIGAATIVGVGAAAVVGALKAGLLDRFFPAKEGHDAPDLALDADTPGTDRAPDAFRPDPTATPTAGERESLRPPPGVDKGFMADDRRVEELTTG
;
A
#
# COMPACT_ATOMS: atom_id res chain seq x y z
N MET A 1 -3.93 45.08 38.08
CA MET A 1 -5.42 45.10 38.02
C MET A 1 -5.91 43.68 38.18
N SER A 2 -6.73 43.39 39.19
CA SER A 2 -7.20 42.04 39.51
C SER A 2 -8.31 41.61 38.53
N ASN A 3 -8.22 40.38 38.01
CA ASN A 3 -9.23 39.84 37.09
C ASN A 3 -10.57 39.65 37.84
N PRO A 4 -11.65 40.35 37.46
CA PRO A 4 -12.89 40.40 38.25
C PRO A 4 -13.66 39.07 38.33
N SER A 5 -13.24 38.03 37.60
CA SER A 5 -13.90 36.72 37.54
C SER A 5 -13.33 35.66 38.51
N GLN A 6 -12.27 35.96 39.26
CA GLN A 6 -11.58 34.96 40.08
C GLN A 6 -12.31 34.72 41.42
N ARG A 7 -12.96 33.56 41.56
CA ARG A 7 -13.66 33.18 42.81
C ARG A 7 -12.67 32.97 43.97
N ARG A 8 -13.02 33.50 45.14
CA ARG A 8 -12.29 33.31 46.40
C ARG A 8 -12.78 32.05 47.14
N ASP A 9 -11.93 31.47 47.96
CA ASP A 9 -12.29 30.40 48.90
C ASP A 9 -12.91 30.98 50.19
N SER A 10 -13.38 30.11 51.08
CA SER A 10 -13.96 30.49 52.37
C SER A 10 -12.98 31.20 53.31
N HIS A 11 -11.69 31.21 52.97
CA HIS A 11 -10.61 31.86 53.70
C HIS A 11 -10.12 33.13 52.99
N GLY A 12 -10.89 33.62 51.99
CA GLY A 12 -10.60 34.85 51.26
C GLY A 12 -9.44 34.75 50.26
N ARG A 13 -8.81 33.58 50.12
CA ARG A 13 -7.72 33.34 49.17
C ARG A 13 -8.28 33.15 47.77
N PHE A 14 -7.54 33.60 46.78
CA PHE A 14 -7.91 33.38 45.39
C PHE A 14 -7.79 31.89 45.05
N LYS A 15 -8.86 31.28 44.52
CA LYS A 15 -8.78 29.90 44.04
C LYS A 15 -7.86 29.84 42.82
N PRO A 16 -7.00 28.82 42.71
CA PRO A 16 -6.23 28.58 41.50
C PRO A 16 -7.21 28.31 40.35
N ASP A 17 -7.09 29.09 39.27
CA ASP A 17 -7.91 28.88 38.08
C ASP A 17 -7.30 27.75 37.25
N HIS A 18 -7.94 26.59 37.30
CA HIS A 18 -7.52 25.41 36.55
C HIS A 18 -8.07 25.40 35.12
N ARG A 19 -8.97 26.32 34.75
CA ARG A 19 -9.63 26.33 33.45
C ARG A 19 -8.66 26.68 32.33
N THR A 20 -7.84 27.70 32.53
CA THR A 20 -6.77 28.11 31.61
C THR A 20 -5.69 27.04 31.47
N ARG A 21 -5.30 26.41 32.59
CA ARG A 21 -4.32 25.32 32.59
C ARG A 21 -4.83 24.07 31.86
N ASN A 22 -6.07 23.67 32.12
CA ASN A 22 -6.69 22.51 31.47
C ASN A 22 -6.92 22.75 29.97
N LEU A 23 -7.27 23.98 29.58
CA LEU A 23 -7.40 24.36 28.17
C LEU A 23 -6.04 24.35 27.45
N ALA A 24 -4.99 24.86 28.08
CA ALA A 24 -3.63 24.84 27.53
C ALA A 24 -3.09 23.41 27.37
N ILE A 25 -3.33 22.53 28.36
CA ILE A 25 -2.96 21.12 28.28
C ILE A 25 -3.72 20.43 27.14
N GLY A 26 -5.04 20.62 27.05
CA GLY A 26 -5.87 20.03 26.00
C GLY A 26 -5.50 20.51 24.58
N ALA A 27 -5.18 21.79 24.41
CA ALA A 27 -4.70 22.32 23.14
C ALA A 27 -3.33 21.73 22.74
N ALA A 28 -2.41 21.61 23.71
CA ALA A 28 -1.08 21.06 23.46
C ALA A 28 -1.10 19.57 23.06
N THR A 29 -1.96 18.75 23.67
CA THR A 29 -2.09 17.33 23.30
C THR A 29 -2.65 17.15 21.90
N ILE A 30 -3.66 17.94 21.50
CA ILE A 30 -4.23 17.84 20.14
C ILE A 30 -3.18 18.21 19.08
N VAL A 31 -2.42 19.28 19.30
CA VAL A 31 -1.36 19.70 18.37
C VAL A 31 -0.22 18.69 18.30
N GLY A 32 0.23 18.16 19.44
CA GLY A 32 1.31 17.17 19.50
C GLY A 32 0.97 15.85 18.80
N VAL A 33 -0.24 15.32 19.03
CA VAL A 33 -0.71 14.08 18.39
C VAL A 33 -0.90 14.28 16.89
N GLY A 34 -1.50 15.40 16.48
CA GLY A 34 -1.70 15.73 15.06
C GLY A 34 -0.37 15.85 14.29
N ALA A 35 0.61 16.55 14.85
CA ALA A 35 1.92 16.71 14.22
C ALA A 35 2.67 15.38 14.08
N ALA A 36 2.63 14.51 15.10
CA ALA A 36 3.27 13.20 15.05
C ALA A 36 2.61 12.27 14.02
N ALA A 37 1.29 12.28 13.91
CA ALA A 37 0.56 11.49 12.92
C ALA A 37 0.89 11.93 11.48
N VAL A 38 0.95 13.23 11.22
CA VAL A 38 1.31 13.76 9.89
C VAL A 38 2.75 13.40 9.53
N VAL A 39 3.72 13.63 10.42
CA VAL A 39 5.13 13.27 10.17
C VAL A 39 5.31 11.77 9.98
N GLY A 40 4.62 10.96 10.79
CA GLY A 40 4.62 9.49 10.66
C GLY A 40 4.07 9.03 9.31
N ALA A 41 2.96 9.60 8.85
CA ALA A 41 2.36 9.28 7.55
C ALA A 41 3.27 9.68 6.37
N LEU A 42 3.91 10.85 6.45
CA LEU A 42 4.90 11.29 5.46
C LEU A 42 6.10 10.34 5.40
N LYS A 43 6.68 9.98 6.57
CA LYS A 43 7.85 9.10 6.64
C LYS A 43 7.53 7.66 6.24
N ALA A 44 6.29 7.20 6.45
CA ALA A 44 5.84 5.87 6.04
C ALA A 44 5.47 5.76 4.55
N GLY A 45 5.71 6.82 3.75
CA GLY A 45 5.45 6.79 2.31
C GLY A 45 3.96 6.82 1.95
N LEU A 46 3.09 7.35 2.83
CA LEU A 46 1.66 7.48 2.50
C LEU A 46 1.47 8.35 1.25
N LEU A 47 2.29 9.39 1.09
CA LEU A 47 2.27 10.21 -0.13
C LEU A 47 2.78 9.44 -1.35
N ASP A 48 3.78 8.58 -1.23
CA ASP A 48 4.30 7.78 -2.35
C ASP A 48 3.24 6.80 -2.88
N ARG A 49 2.27 6.39 -2.04
CA ARG A 49 1.13 5.57 -2.49
C ARG A 49 0.10 6.36 -3.31
N PHE A 50 -0.12 7.63 -3.02
CA PHE A 50 -1.09 8.46 -3.74
C PHE A 50 -0.46 9.28 -4.87
N PHE A 51 0.83 9.55 -4.76
CA PHE A 51 1.65 10.33 -5.66
C PHE A 51 2.97 9.58 -5.89
N PRO A 52 2.92 8.37 -6.50
CA PRO A 52 4.14 7.65 -6.82
C PRO A 52 5.03 8.58 -7.66
N ALA A 53 6.27 8.77 -7.22
CA ALA A 53 7.27 9.47 -8.00
C ALA A 53 7.34 8.77 -9.36
N LYS A 54 7.28 9.55 -10.45
CA LYS A 54 7.51 9.04 -11.80
C LYS A 54 9.00 8.72 -11.95
N GLU A 55 9.45 7.66 -11.29
CA GLU A 55 10.77 7.07 -11.51
C GLU A 55 10.63 5.99 -12.58
N GLY A 56 11.18 6.27 -13.76
CA GLY A 56 11.09 5.44 -14.96
C GLY A 56 11.13 6.30 -16.21
N HIS A 57 11.61 5.73 -17.32
CA HIS A 57 11.38 6.36 -18.62
C HIS A 57 9.88 6.35 -18.91
N ASP A 58 9.35 7.46 -19.43
CA ASP A 58 8.00 7.45 -19.97
C ASP A 58 7.93 6.30 -20.99
N ALA A 59 7.01 5.36 -20.74
CA ALA A 59 6.64 4.28 -21.64
C ALA A 59 5.31 4.69 -22.30
N PRO A 60 5.34 5.62 -23.27
CA PRO A 60 4.14 6.14 -23.91
C PRO A 60 3.36 5.05 -24.66
N ASP A 61 4.04 3.95 -25.02
CA ASP A 61 3.49 2.74 -25.61
C ASP A 61 2.70 1.86 -24.63
N LEU A 62 2.82 2.10 -23.32
CA LEU A 62 2.10 1.40 -22.26
C LEU A 62 1.14 2.32 -21.49
N ALA A 63 0.89 3.53 -22.01
CA ALA A 63 -0.08 4.44 -21.42
C ALA A 63 -1.49 3.82 -21.42
N LEU A 64 -2.35 4.21 -20.48
CA LEU A 64 -3.69 3.63 -20.34
C LEU A 64 -4.58 3.85 -21.58
N ASP A 65 -4.32 4.94 -22.29
CA ASP A 65 -4.94 5.33 -23.55
C ASP A 65 -4.15 4.88 -24.80
N ALA A 66 -3.00 4.23 -24.62
CA ALA A 66 -2.27 3.63 -25.72
C ALA A 66 -3.07 2.46 -26.30
N ASP A 67 -2.95 2.26 -27.61
CA ASP A 67 -3.50 1.08 -28.26
C ASP A 67 -2.96 -0.17 -27.58
N THR A 68 -3.85 -1.08 -27.17
CA THR A 68 -3.46 -2.35 -26.55
C THR A 68 -2.48 -3.06 -27.48
N PRO A 69 -1.24 -3.34 -27.04
CA PRO A 69 -0.27 -4.02 -27.89
C PRO A 69 -0.84 -5.39 -28.26
N GLY A 70 -0.86 -5.63 -29.58
CA GLY A 70 -1.46 -6.76 -30.30
C GLY A 70 -2.13 -7.85 -29.46
N THR A 71 -3.46 -7.91 -29.50
CA THR A 71 -4.22 -9.12 -29.15
C THR A 71 -4.03 -10.24 -30.19
N ASP A 72 -3.43 -9.90 -31.33
CA ASP A 72 -3.17 -10.81 -32.42
C ASP A 72 -1.92 -11.63 -32.16
N ARG A 73 -2.06 -12.94 -32.41
CA ARG A 73 -0.97 -13.89 -32.35
C ARG A 73 0.15 -13.47 -33.31
N ALA A 74 1.41 -13.63 -32.90
CA ALA A 74 2.59 -13.29 -33.69
C ALA A 74 2.47 -13.74 -35.16
N PRO A 75 3.07 -13.04 -36.14
CA PRO A 75 3.02 -13.43 -37.55
C PRO A 75 3.47 -14.87 -37.76
N ASP A 76 2.89 -15.57 -38.74
CA ASP A 76 3.11 -17.01 -38.94
C ASP A 76 4.59 -17.40 -39.04
N ALA A 77 5.42 -16.55 -39.66
CA ALA A 77 6.87 -16.76 -39.79
C ALA A 77 7.63 -16.77 -38.45
N PHE A 78 7.06 -16.15 -37.40
CA PHE A 78 7.62 -16.11 -36.04
C PHE A 78 6.89 -17.05 -35.07
N ARG A 79 5.93 -17.83 -35.56
CA ARG A 79 5.27 -18.83 -34.72
C ARG A 79 6.20 -20.03 -34.56
N PRO A 80 6.38 -20.56 -33.33
CA PRO A 80 7.01 -21.85 -33.15
C PRO A 80 6.23 -22.89 -33.96
N ASP A 81 6.94 -23.72 -34.72
CA ASP A 81 6.34 -24.82 -35.45
C ASP A 81 5.65 -25.77 -34.45
N PRO A 82 4.31 -25.94 -34.51
CA PRO A 82 3.59 -26.78 -33.57
C PRO A 82 3.89 -28.27 -33.75
N THR A 83 4.50 -28.65 -34.88
CA THR A 83 4.86 -30.03 -35.21
C THR A 83 6.30 -30.38 -34.86
N ALA A 84 7.12 -29.38 -34.54
CA ALA A 84 8.48 -29.59 -34.10
C ALA A 84 8.49 -30.31 -32.74
N THR A 85 8.84 -31.60 -32.77
CA THR A 85 8.95 -32.39 -31.54
C THR A 85 10.31 -32.11 -30.90
N PRO A 86 10.37 -31.61 -29.65
CA PRO A 86 11.63 -31.41 -28.95
C PRO A 86 12.42 -32.72 -28.86
N THR A 87 13.74 -32.66 -29.04
CA THR A 87 14.64 -33.81 -28.92
C THR A 87 14.69 -34.34 -27.49
N ALA A 88 15.23 -35.54 -27.29
CA ALA A 88 15.37 -36.13 -25.95
C ALA A 88 16.25 -35.27 -25.02
N GLY A 89 17.34 -34.69 -25.54
CA GLY A 89 18.23 -33.83 -24.77
C GLY A 89 17.55 -32.51 -24.37
N GLU A 90 16.80 -31.88 -25.29
CA GLU A 90 16.04 -30.67 -24.98
C GLU A 90 14.98 -30.93 -23.91
N ARG A 91 14.26 -32.06 -24.00
CA ARG A 91 13.27 -32.44 -22.97
C ARG A 91 13.90 -32.62 -21.59
N GLU A 92 15.09 -33.21 -21.51
CA GLU A 92 15.80 -33.36 -20.23
C GLU A 92 16.28 -32.00 -19.72
N SER A 93 16.74 -31.11 -20.60
CA SER A 93 17.18 -29.76 -20.21
C SER A 93 16.03 -28.86 -19.71
N LEU A 94 14.82 -29.07 -20.24
CA LEU A 94 13.60 -28.37 -19.83
C LEU A 94 12.90 -29.04 -18.64
N ARG A 95 13.43 -30.16 -18.13
CA ARG A 95 12.85 -30.83 -16.97
C ARG A 95 13.02 -29.93 -15.75
N PRO A 96 11.92 -29.58 -15.05
CA PRO A 96 12.02 -28.86 -13.79
C PRO A 96 12.90 -29.65 -12.80
N PRO A 97 13.75 -28.97 -12.01
CA PRO A 97 14.55 -29.64 -10.99
C PRO A 97 13.65 -30.45 -10.04
N PRO A 98 14.12 -31.61 -9.54
CA PRO A 98 13.36 -32.38 -8.56
C PRO A 98 13.06 -31.52 -7.32
N GLY A 99 11.81 -31.55 -6.85
CA GLY A 99 11.37 -30.74 -5.71
C GLY A 99 10.82 -29.35 -6.06
N VAL A 100 10.85 -28.93 -7.33
CA VAL A 100 10.09 -27.77 -7.80
C VAL A 100 8.68 -28.24 -8.15
N ASP A 101 7.70 -27.79 -7.37
CA ASP A 101 6.28 -28.01 -7.63
C ASP A 101 5.89 -27.40 -8.99
N LYS A 102 4.97 -28.07 -9.68
CA LYS A 102 4.50 -27.68 -11.03
C LYS A 102 3.57 -26.46 -10.94
N GLY A 103 4.09 -25.33 -10.46
CA GLY A 103 3.44 -24.03 -10.49
C GLY A 103 2.14 -23.89 -9.70
N PHE A 104 1.70 -22.63 -9.63
CA PHE A 104 0.57 -22.09 -8.86
C PHE A 104 -0.82 -22.75 -9.12
N MET A 105 -0.92 -23.66 -10.09
CA MET A 105 -2.15 -24.37 -10.49
C MET A 105 -2.27 -25.78 -9.87
N ALA A 106 -1.30 -26.22 -9.08
CA ALA A 106 -1.36 -27.52 -8.40
C ALA A 106 -2.24 -27.52 -7.12
N ASP A 107 -2.85 -26.39 -6.77
CA ASP A 107 -3.69 -26.24 -5.56
C ASP A 107 -5.18 -26.14 -5.94
N ASP A 108 -5.74 -27.20 -6.52
CA ASP A 108 -7.19 -27.35 -6.79
C ASP A 108 -8.04 -27.46 -5.50
N ARG A 109 -7.43 -27.36 -4.31
CA ARG A 109 -8.14 -27.49 -3.02
C ARG A 109 -8.99 -26.28 -2.63
N ARG A 110 -8.97 -25.18 -3.39
CA ARG A 110 -9.71 -23.95 -3.05
C ARG A 110 -11.13 -23.87 -3.63
N VAL A 111 -11.53 -24.79 -4.51
CA VAL A 111 -12.85 -24.74 -5.16
C VAL A 111 -13.94 -25.42 -4.31
N GLU A 112 -13.59 -26.41 -3.46
CA GLU A 112 -14.60 -27.09 -2.63
C GLU A 112 -15.06 -26.27 -1.41
N GLU A 113 -14.25 -25.33 -0.91
CA GLU A 113 -14.60 -24.52 0.28
C GLU A 113 -15.64 -23.42 -0.03
N LEU A 114 -15.86 -23.08 -1.31
CA LEU A 114 -16.79 -22.02 -1.73
C LEU A 114 -18.20 -22.51 -2.07
N THR A 115 -18.48 -23.83 -2.01
CA THR A 115 -19.81 -24.39 -2.30
C THR A 115 -20.62 -24.73 -1.04
N THR A 116 -19.97 -24.71 0.13
CA THR A 116 -20.60 -24.98 1.44
C THR A 116 -20.46 -23.78 2.38
N GLY A 117 -20.92 -22.61 1.92
CA GLY A 117 -21.07 -21.40 2.74
C GLY A 117 -22.47 -20.84 2.58
#